data_AF-A0ABD5MZU7-F1
#
_entry.id   AF-A0ABD5MZU7-F1
#
_cell.length_a   1.000
_cell.length_b   1.000
_cell.length_c   1.000
_cell.angle_alpha   90.00
_cell.angle_beta   90.00
_cell.angle_gamma   90.00
#
_symmetry.space_group_name_H-M   'P 1'
#
loop_
_entity.id
_entity.type
_entity.pdbx_description
1 polymer ?
#
loop_
_entity_poly.entity_id
_entity_poly.type
_entity_poly.pdbx_seq_one_letter_code
_entity_poly.pdbx_strand_id
1 'polypeptide(L)'
;MVEITRKFFWNQIVPRVLKAIVWGSLTFLIVYYLPMLIFPQDLLPIEYITPLADFAMISVFFAVVGQLFSGSIIGCGFGVAKALVLITYFFSISEGGIFSLTIPVTEIMINVSVDISIVLLMIVSVNLFDIVKNLLEAITILNKKTTGIDFK
;
A
#
# COMPACT_ATOMS: atom_id res chain seq x y z
N MET A 1 39.15 -12.76 6.32
CA MET A 1 38.51 -11.48 6.71
C MET A 1 37.22 -11.18 5.92
N VAL A 2 37.06 -11.67 4.69
CA VAL A 2 35.86 -11.46 3.83
C VAL A 2 34.64 -12.32 4.26
N GLU A 3 34.87 -13.47 4.88
CA GLU A 3 33.81 -14.44 5.21
C GLU A 3 32.98 -14.07 6.45
N ILE A 4 33.60 -13.36 7.40
CA ILE A 4 32.95 -12.91 8.65
C ILE A 4 31.96 -11.77 8.37
N THR A 5 32.31 -10.86 7.47
CA THR A 5 31.46 -9.74 7.02
C THR A 5 30.21 -10.25 6.28
N ARG A 6 30.36 -11.33 5.48
CA ARG A 6 29.25 -11.95 4.74
C ARG A 6 28.20 -12.55 5.66
N LYS A 7 28.63 -13.28 6.70
CA LYS A 7 27.72 -13.90 7.69
C LYS A 7 26.93 -12.86 8.51
N PHE A 8 27.57 -11.73 8.84
CA PHE A 8 26.95 -10.64 9.59
C PHE A 8 25.89 -9.89 8.74
N PHE A 9 26.22 -9.62 7.47
CA PHE A 9 25.28 -9.01 6.52
C PHE A 9 24.07 -9.91 6.25
N TRP A 10 24.29 -11.22 6.11
CA TRP A 10 23.22 -12.20 5.94
C TRP A 10 22.28 -12.25 7.16
N ASN A 11 22.80 -12.25 8.38
CA ASN A 11 21.96 -12.26 9.58
C ASN A 11 21.12 -10.98 9.76
N GLN A 12 21.46 -9.88 9.10
CA GLN A 12 20.71 -8.62 9.19
C GLN A 12 19.71 -8.43 8.04
N ILE A 13 20.05 -8.89 6.83
CA ILE A 13 19.19 -8.76 5.64
C ILE A 13 18.14 -9.87 5.58
N VAL A 14 18.51 -11.11 5.89
CA VAL A 14 17.60 -12.27 5.85
C VAL A 14 16.32 -12.05 6.66
N PRO A 15 16.34 -11.58 7.93
CA PRO A 15 15.10 -11.36 8.67
C PRO A 15 14.23 -10.26 8.07
N ARG A 16 14.83 -9.24 7.43
CA ARG A 16 14.09 -8.16 6.76
C ARG A 16 13.40 -8.66 5.49
N VAL A 17 14.11 -9.46 4.69
CA VAL A 17 13.56 -10.06 3.48
C VAL A 17 12.48 -11.08 3.82
N LEU A 18 12.70 -11.94 4.82
CA LEU A 18 11.69 -12.89 5.29
C LEU A 18 10.43 -12.16 5.76
N LYS A 19 10.59 -11.09 6.56
CA LYS A 19 9.48 -10.25 6.99
C LYS A 19 8.76 -9.60 5.80
N ALA A 20 9.50 -9.12 4.81
CA ALA A 20 8.91 -8.53 3.61
C ALA A 20 8.12 -9.55 2.78
N ILE A 21 8.61 -10.78 2.64
CA ILE A 21 7.89 -11.87 1.96
C ILE A 21 6.60 -12.20 2.71
N VAL A 22 6.66 -12.36 4.03
CA VAL A 22 5.48 -12.66 4.86
C VAL A 22 4.44 -11.55 4.74
N TRP A 23 4.86 -10.28 4.88
CA TRP A 23 3.95 -9.15 4.78
C TRP A 23 3.40 -8.96 3.37
N GLY A 24 4.22 -9.09 2.33
CA GLY A 24 3.77 -9.01 0.94
C GLY A 24 2.78 -10.11 0.60
N SER A 25 3.06 -11.35 1.00
CA SER A 25 2.15 -12.49 0.81
C SER A 25 0.84 -12.30 1.58
N LEU A 26 0.90 -11.80 2.82
CA LEU A 26 -0.28 -11.52 3.62
C LEU A 26 -1.14 -10.40 2.99
N THR A 27 -0.50 -9.34 2.50
CA THR A 27 -1.17 -8.25 1.78
C THR A 27 -1.83 -8.76 0.51
N PHE A 28 -1.15 -9.60 -0.28
CA PHE A 28 -1.76 -10.20 -1.47
C PHE A 28 -3.00 -11.03 -1.13
N LEU A 29 -2.92 -11.85 -0.08
CA LEU A 29 -4.04 -12.70 0.35
C LEU A 29 -5.25 -11.85 0.77
N ILE A 30 -5.03 -10.79 1.54
CA ILE A 30 -6.11 -9.92 2.02
C ILE A 30 -6.68 -9.03 0.91
N VAL A 31 -5.83 -8.45 0.07
CA VAL A 31 -6.22 -7.41 -0.89
C VAL A 31 -6.72 -7.99 -2.21
N TYR A 32 -6.22 -9.15 -2.63
CA TYR A 32 -6.58 -9.76 -3.90
C TYR A 32 -7.39 -11.04 -3.73
N TYR A 33 -6.84 -12.00 -2.97
CA TYR A 33 -7.43 -13.33 -2.88
C TYR A 33 -8.78 -13.33 -2.12
N LEU A 34 -8.88 -12.56 -1.04
CA LEU A 34 -10.09 -12.48 -0.22
C LEU A 34 -11.26 -11.84 -0.99
N PRO A 35 -11.12 -10.68 -1.66
CA PRO A 35 -12.20 -10.14 -2.50
C PRO A 35 -12.64 -11.09 -3.61
N MET A 36 -11.69 -11.77 -4.25
CA MET A 36 -11.97 -12.76 -5.30
C MET A 36 -12.72 -13.99 -4.78
N LEU A 37 -12.52 -14.34 -3.49
CA LEU A 37 -13.23 -15.44 -2.84
C LEU A 37 -14.65 -15.07 -2.42
N ILE A 38 -14.89 -13.81 -2.03
CA ILE A 38 -16.22 -13.30 -1.67
C ILE A 38 -17.06 -13.01 -2.91
N PHE A 39 -16.44 -12.43 -3.95
CA PHE A 39 -17.09 -12.06 -5.19
C PHE A 39 -16.50 -12.89 -6.35
N PRO A 40 -17.09 -14.06 -6.66
CA PRO A 40 -16.61 -14.88 -7.77
C PRO A 40 -16.69 -14.12 -9.10
N GLN A 41 -15.79 -14.46 -10.02
CA GLN A 41 -15.59 -13.74 -11.29
C GLN A 41 -16.87 -13.58 -12.13
N ASP A 42 -17.84 -14.48 -11.98
CA ASP A 42 -19.12 -14.44 -12.69
C ASP A 42 -20.03 -13.28 -12.24
N LEU A 43 -19.78 -12.73 -11.04
CA LEU A 43 -20.53 -11.60 -10.48
C LEU A 43 -19.79 -10.26 -10.59
N LEU A 44 -18.49 -10.28 -10.87
CA LEU A 44 -17.69 -9.07 -11.04
C LEU A 44 -17.66 -8.68 -12.52
N PRO A 45 -18.15 -7.49 -12.90
CA PRO A 45 -17.94 -7.00 -14.26
C PRO A 45 -16.45 -6.99 -14.57
N ILE A 46 -16.08 -7.33 -15.81
CA ILE A 46 -14.68 -7.42 -16.27
C ILE A 46 -13.92 -6.11 -15.97
N GLU A 47 -14.64 -4.99 -16.01
CA GLU A 47 -14.16 -3.64 -15.69
C GLU A 47 -13.57 -3.50 -14.27
N TYR A 48 -13.88 -4.41 -13.34
CA TYR A 48 -13.39 -4.39 -11.95
C TYR A 48 -12.18 -5.27 -11.68
N ILE A 49 -11.92 -6.24 -12.56
CA ILE A 49 -10.80 -7.18 -12.38
C ILE A 49 -9.47 -6.44 -12.50
N THR A 50 -9.35 -5.54 -13.47
CA THR A 50 -8.12 -4.76 -13.71
C THR A 50 -7.81 -3.79 -12.55
N PRO A 51 -8.75 -2.93 -12.10
CA PRO A 51 -8.56 -2.15 -10.88
C PRO A 51 -8.19 -3.00 -9.66
N LEU A 52 -8.85 -4.13 -9.43
CA LEU A 52 -8.51 -4.96 -8.27
C LEU A 52 -7.06 -5.49 -8.34
N ALA A 53 -6.62 -5.92 -9.51
CA ALA A 53 -5.25 -6.37 -9.74
C ALA A 53 -4.22 -5.24 -9.57
N ASP A 54 -4.50 -4.05 -10.09
CA ASP A 54 -3.63 -2.87 -9.96
C ASP A 54 -3.49 -2.44 -8.50
N PHE A 55 -4.60 -2.38 -7.76
CA PHE A 55 -4.60 -2.08 -6.34
C PHE A 55 -3.79 -3.10 -5.54
N ALA A 56 -3.94 -4.38 -5.86
CA ALA A 56 -3.17 -5.45 -5.22
C ALA A 56 -1.67 -5.31 -5.52
N MET A 57 -1.28 -5.05 -6.77
CA MET A 57 0.11 -4.86 -7.15
C MET A 57 0.74 -3.68 -6.41
N ILE A 58 0.07 -2.53 -6.38
CA ILE A 58 0.50 -1.34 -5.64
C ILE A 58 0.66 -1.68 -4.15
N SER A 59 -0.33 -2.33 -3.55
CA SER A 59 -0.34 -2.66 -2.13
C SER A 59 0.80 -3.61 -1.75
N VAL A 60 1.01 -4.67 -2.54
CA VAL A 60 2.10 -5.63 -2.32
C VAL A 60 3.46 -4.97 -2.50
N PHE A 61 3.64 -4.16 -3.55
CA PHE A 61 4.88 -3.41 -3.78
C PHE A 61 5.26 -2.57 -2.56
N PHE A 62 4.34 -1.73 -2.07
CA PHE A 62 4.61 -0.88 -0.93
C PHE A 62 4.73 -1.65 0.39
N ALA A 63 4.04 -2.79 0.55
CA ALA A 63 4.22 -3.66 1.72
C ALA A 63 5.63 -4.25 1.78
N VAL A 64 6.15 -4.73 0.63
CA VAL A 64 7.49 -5.30 0.53
C VAL A 64 8.55 -4.22 0.73
N VAL A 65 8.50 -3.13 -0.04
CA VAL A 65 9.48 -2.04 0.02
C VAL A 65 9.46 -1.37 1.40
N GLY A 66 8.28 -1.15 1.98
CA GLY A 66 8.14 -0.60 3.32
C GLY A 66 8.83 -1.44 4.40
N GLN A 67 8.79 -2.78 4.29
CA GLN A 67 9.52 -3.65 5.24
C GLN A 67 11.03 -3.71 4.96
N LEU A 68 11.44 -3.67 3.69
CA LEU A 68 12.86 -3.67 3.33
C LEU A 68 13.59 -2.42 3.86
N PHE A 69 12.94 -1.27 3.78
CA PHE A 69 13.50 0.03 4.20
C PHE A 69 12.99 0.51 5.56
N SER A 70 12.34 -0.35 6.35
CA SER A 70 11.78 0.00 7.66
C SER A 70 12.85 0.60 8.60
N GLY A 71 12.49 1.70 9.27
CA GLY A 71 13.37 2.42 10.21
C GLY A 71 14.48 3.25 9.54
N SER A 72 14.36 3.53 8.24
CA SER A 72 15.26 4.42 7.51
C SER A 72 14.52 5.63 6.96
N ILE A 73 15.25 6.72 6.70
CA ILE A 73 14.70 7.93 6.05
C ILE A 73 14.09 7.59 4.67
N ILE A 74 14.71 6.66 3.95
CA ILE A 74 14.19 6.15 2.66
C ILE A 74 12.84 5.44 2.87
N GLY A 75 12.72 4.66 3.96
CA GLY A 75 11.47 4.03 4.37
C GLY A 75 10.36 5.04 4.65
N CYS A 76 10.66 6.13 5.35
CA CYS A 76 9.71 7.24 5.55
C CYS A 76 9.24 7.83 4.21
N GLY A 77 10.17 8.05 3.28
CA GLY A 77 9.86 8.53 1.93
C GLY A 77 8.91 7.59 1.17
N PHE A 78 9.15 6.28 1.22
CA PHE A 78 8.24 5.28 0.64
C PHE A 78 6.87 5.25 1.33
N GLY A 79 6.81 5.52 2.63
CA GLY A 79 5.54 5.65 3.35
C GLY A 79 4.70 6.83 2.85
N VAL A 80 5.33 7.99 2.63
CA VAL A 80 4.68 9.16 2.01
C VAL A 80 4.26 8.87 0.57
N ALA A 81 5.15 8.28 -0.23
CA ALA A 81 4.86 7.92 -1.62
C ALA A 81 3.68 6.95 -1.72
N LYS A 82 3.62 5.92 -0.85
CA LYS A 82 2.50 4.98 -0.76
C LYS A 82 1.19 5.74 -0.58
N ALA A 83 1.13 6.62 0.41
CA ALA A 83 -0.08 7.35 0.73
C ALA A 83 -0.56 8.22 -0.45
N LEU A 84 0.36 8.91 -1.11
CA LEU A 84 0.04 9.71 -2.30
C LEU A 84 -0.43 8.85 -3.48
N VAL A 85 0.24 7.73 -3.75
CA VAL A 85 -0.16 6.79 -4.82
C VAL A 85 -1.56 6.25 -4.54
N LEU A 86 -1.86 5.86 -3.30
CA LEU A 86 -3.18 5.37 -2.92
C LEU A 86 -4.26 6.45 -3.07
N ILE A 87 -4.01 7.68 -2.64
CA ILE A 87 -4.94 8.80 -2.83
C ILE A 87 -5.24 8.99 -4.32
N THR A 88 -4.21 9.15 -5.17
CA THR A 88 -4.39 9.36 -6.61
C THR A 88 -5.11 8.19 -7.27
N TYR A 89 -4.77 6.96 -6.87
CA TYR A 89 -5.37 5.74 -7.38
C TYR A 89 -6.88 5.70 -7.11
N PHE A 90 -7.30 5.92 -5.86
CA PHE A 90 -8.72 5.91 -5.50
C PHE A 90 -9.48 7.08 -6.13
N PHE A 91 -8.87 8.26 -6.25
CA PHE A 91 -9.48 9.38 -6.99
C PHE A 91 -9.71 9.04 -8.46
N SER A 92 -8.75 8.36 -9.12
CA SER A 92 -8.86 8.00 -10.53
C SER A 92 -9.96 6.98 -10.81
N ILE A 93 -10.17 6.02 -9.91
CA ILE A 93 -11.19 4.97 -10.08
C ILE A 93 -12.59 5.41 -9.68
N SER A 94 -12.69 6.29 -8.69
CA SER A 94 -13.99 6.73 -8.17
C SER A 94 -14.61 7.88 -8.95
N GLU A 95 -14.01 8.34 -10.06
CA GLU A 95 -14.44 9.53 -10.80
C GLU A 95 -14.72 10.75 -9.88
N GLY A 96 -14.01 10.86 -8.75
CA GLY A 96 -14.23 11.91 -7.75
C GLY A 96 -15.30 11.63 -6.68
N GLY A 97 -15.76 10.39 -6.55
CA GLY A 97 -16.68 9.94 -5.48
C GLY A 97 -17.91 9.18 -5.96
N ILE A 98 -18.09 8.97 -7.25
CA ILE A 98 -19.23 8.23 -7.82
C ILE A 98 -18.73 6.92 -8.44
N PHE A 99 -19.22 5.81 -7.94
CA PHE A 99 -18.89 4.49 -8.44
C PHE A 99 -20.06 3.91 -9.22
N SER A 100 -19.90 3.75 -10.54
CA SER A 100 -20.98 3.30 -11.42
C SER A 100 -20.75 1.87 -11.90
N LEU A 101 -21.76 1.03 -11.72
CA LEU A 101 -21.79 -0.37 -12.10
C LEU A 101 -22.86 -0.58 -13.16
N THR A 102 -22.46 -0.94 -14.38
CA THR A 102 -23.44 -1.34 -15.39
C THR A 102 -23.63 -2.85 -15.34
N ILE A 103 -24.78 -3.29 -14.83
CA ILE A 103 -25.11 -4.70 -14.68
C ILE A 103 -26.09 -5.09 -15.79
N PRO A 104 -25.76 -6.07 -16.65
CA PRO A 104 -26.72 -6.60 -17.61
C PRO A 104 -27.74 -7.48 -16.87
N VAL A 105 -29.02 -7.09 -16.91
CA VAL A 105 -30.12 -7.90 -16.41
C VAL A 105 -30.98 -8.30 -17.60
N THR A 106 -30.81 -9.53 -18.07
CA THR A 106 -31.45 -10.05 -19.30
C THR A 106 -31.08 -9.20 -20.54
N GLU A 107 -31.97 -8.33 -21.03
CA GLU A 107 -31.76 -7.49 -22.23
C GLU A 107 -31.67 -6.00 -21.89
N ILE A 108 -31.68 -5.64 -20.60
CA ILE A 108 -31.67 -4.25 -20.13
C ILE A 108 -30.38 -3.99 -19.33
N MET A 109 -29.66 -2.94 -19.72
CA MET A 109 -28.49 -2.46 -19.00
C MET A 109 -28.95 -1.55 -17.85
N ILE A 110 -28.79 -2.01 -16.62
CA ILE A 110 -29.09 -1.19 -15.43
C ILE A 110 -27.78 -0.55 -14.96
N ASN A 111 -27.72 0.78 -14.98
CA ASN A 111 -26.61 1.51 -14.39
C ASN A 111 -26.92 1.79 -12.90
N VAL A 112 -26.13 1.20 -12.02
CA VAL A 112 -26.19 1.37 -10.57
C VAL A 112 -25.02 2.27 -10.17
N SER A 113 -25.32 3.52 -9.83
CA SER A 113 -24.32 4.44 -9.30
C SER A 113 -24.45 4.54 -7.78
N VAL A 114 -23.32 4.37 -7.09
CA VAL A 114 -23.20 4.51 -5.63
C VAL A 114 -22.29 5.70 -5.34
N ASP A 115 -22.78 6.64 -4.53
CA ASP A 115 -21.95 7.71 -3.99
C ASP A 115 -21.05 7.15 -2.88
N ILE A 116 -19.76 7.09 -3.18
CA ILE A 116 -18.69 6.64 -2.29
C ILE A 116 -17.82 7.81 -1.81
N SER A 117 -18.26 9.06 -1.99
CA SER A 117 -17.50 10.26 -1.63
C SER A 117 -17.06 10.26 -0.17
N ILE A 118 -17.92 9.76 0.74
CA ILE A 118 -17.57 9.66 2.17
C ILE A 118 -16.48 8.62 2.41
N VAL A 119 -16.49 7.50 1.68
CA VAL A 119 -15.45 6.46 1.76
C VAL A 119 -14.15 6.99 1.18
N LEU A 120 -14.20 7.70 0.05
CA LEU A 120 -13.03 8.36 -0.54
C LEU A 120 -12.43 9.37 0.44
N LEU A 121 -13.25 10.20 1.09
CA LEU A 121 -12.80 11.15 2.11
C LEU A 121 -12.11 10.43 3.28
N MET A 122 -12.65 9.30 3.75
CA MET A 122 -12.03 8.49 4.80
C MET A 122 -10.67 7.95 4.36
N ILE A 123 -10.59 7.40 3.15
CA ILE A 123 -9.34 6.88 2.58
C ILE A 123 -8.30 8.01 2.48
N VAL A 124 -8.68 9.16 1.95
CA VAL A 124 -7.79 10.34 1.84
C VAL A 124 -7.31 10.77 3.22
N SER A 125 -8.21 10.84 4.20
CA SER A 125 -7.89 11.26 5.56
C SER A 125 -6.88 10.31 6.22
N VAL A 126 -7.08 9.00 6.11
CA VAL A 126 -6.15 7.99 6.65
C VAL A 126 -4.79 8.08 5.98
N ASN A 127 -4.74 8.26 4.66
CA ASN A 127 -3.49 8.39 3.93
C ASN A 127 -2.74 9.69 4.27
N LEU A 128 -3.46 10.81 4.45
CA LEU A 128 -2.86 12.06 4.95
C LEU A 128 -2.27 11.89 6.35
N PHE A 129 -2.96 11.17 7.24
CA PHE A 129 -2.42 10.85 8.55
C PHE A 129 -1.15 10.00 8.47
N ASP A 130 -1.11 9.01 7.58
CA ASP A 130 0.10 8.22 7.31
C ASP A 130 1.26 9.10 6.80
N ILE A 131 1.00 10.12 5.98
CA ILE A 131 2.02 11.09 5.55
C ILE A 131 2.60 11.83 6.77
N VAL A 132 1.73 12.39 7.62
CA VAL A 132 2.16 13.10 8.83
C VAL A 132 3.02 12.21 9.73
N LYS A 133 2.59 10.97 9.94
CA LYS A 133 3.34 9.99 10.73
C LYS A 133 4.73 9.72 10.14
N ASN A 134 4.82 9.46 8.84
CA ASN A 134 6.11 9.19 8.18
C ASN A 134 7.05 10.41 8.21
N LEU A 135 6.51 11.63 8.08
CA LEU A 135 7.28 12.86 8.23
C LEU A 135 7.83 13.03 9.65
N LEU A 136 7.00 12.77 10.67
CA LEU A 136 7.43 12.85 12.07
C LEU A 136 8.52 11.81 12.40
N GLU A 137 8.40 10.59 11.86
CA GLU A 137 9.42 9.56 11.97
C GLU A 137 10.74 9.99 11.31
N ALA A 138 10.67 10.60 10.11
CA ALA A 138 11.85 11.11 9.42
C ALA A 138 12.57 12.20 10.23
N ILE A 139 11.81 13.16 10.79
CA ILE A 139 12.36 14.21 11.67
C ILE A 139 13.03 13.59 12.89
N THR A 140 12.41 12.57 13.51
CA THR A 140 12.96 11.88 14.67
C THR A 140 14.27 11.17 14.35
N ILE A 141 14.34 10.50 13.20
CA ILE A 141 15.58 9.84 12.72
C ILE A 141 16.69 10.88 12.47
N LEU A 142 16.35 12.00 11.82
CA LEU A 142 17.30 13.08 11.55
C LEU A 142 17.80 13.72 12.84
N ASN A 143 16.92 14.02 13.78
CA ASN A 143 17.29 14.64 15.05
C ASN A 143 18.23 13.74 15.85
N LYS A 144 17.91 12.44 15.97
CA LYS A 144 18.77 11.45 16.64
C LYS A 144 20.17 11.37 16.02
N LYS A 145 20.29 11.57 14.70
CA LYS A 145 21.58 11.58 14.01
C LYS A 145 22.38 12.85 14.33
N THR A 146 21.74 13.99 14.51
CA THR A 146 22.38 15.26 14.87
C THR A 146 22.81 15.31 16.33
N THR A 147 22.00 14.80 17.27
CA THR A 147 22.36 14.76 18.70
C THR A 147 23.38 13.67 19.05
N GLY A 148 23.59 12.69 18.16
CA GLY A 148 24.64 11.68 18.28
C GLY A 148 26.04 12.16 17.88
N ILE A 149 26.17 13.40 17.39
CA ILE A 149 27.43 14.09 17.11
C ILE A 149 27.71 15.06 18.27
N ASP A 150 27.63 14.56 19.51
CA ASP A 150 28.26 15.24 20.63
C ASP A 150 29.67 14.68 20.78
N PHE A 151 30.65 15.59 20.71
CA PHE A 151 32.07 15.30 20.65
C PHE A 151 32.52 14.56 21.91
N LYS A 152 33.14 13.39 21.73
CA LYS A 152 34.01 12.80 22.75
C LYS A 152 35.37 12.48 22.15
#